data_AF-A0A7G9Z8Z7-F1
#
_entry.id   AF-A0A7G9Z8Z7-F1
#
_cell.length_a   1.000
_cell.length_b   1.000
_cell.length_c   1.000
_cell.angle_alpha   90.00
_cell.angle_beta   90.00
_cell.angle_gamma   90.00
#
_symmetry.space_group_name_H-M   'P 1'
#
loop_
_entity.id
_entity.type
_entity.pdbx_description
1 polymer ?
#
loop_
_entity_poly.entity_id
_entity_poly.type
_entity_poly.pdbx_seq_one_letter_code
_entity_poly.pdbx_strand_id
1 'polypeptide(L)' 'MKKELLILKRKKAKELHEKGFSNRKIAGHLLASKDSVGKWVQMNDRRIAIDNRGWKKGKSRKYTPEAKQQIMKNIRI' A
#
# COMPACT_ATOMS: atom_id res chain seq x y z
N MET A 1 -4.44 7.52 -3.20
CA MET A 1 -3.27 7.78 -2.32
C MET A 1 -2.04 7.11 -2.93
N LYS A 2 -0.96 7.85 -3.20
CA LYS A 2 0.31 7.26 -3.64
C LYS A 2 0.81 6.26 -2.57
N LYS A 3 1.44 5.15 -2.97
CA LYS A 3 1.90 4.10 -2.03
C LYS A 3 2.85 4.66 -0.98
N GLU A 4 3.79 5.51 -1.41
CA GLU A 4 4.74 6.21 -0.54
C GLU A 4 4.04 7.06 0.52
N LEU A 5 3.00 7.80 0.14
CA LEU A 5 2.23 8.63 1.07
C LEU A 5 1.55 7.78 2.14
N LEU A 6 1.07 6.57 1.81
CA LEU A 6 0.51 5.69 2.83
C LEU A 6 1.58 5.20 3.82
N ILE A 7 2.75 4.81 3.33
CA ILE A 7 3.86 4.37 4.18
C ILE A 7 4.28 5.50 5.12
N LEU A 8 4.38 6.74 4.61
CA LEU A 8 4.66 7.93 5.41
C LEU A 8 3.61 8.13 6.52
N LYS A 9 2.31 8.03 6.19
CA LYS A 9 1.24 8.13 7.19
C LYS A 9 1.33 7.05 8.26
N ARG A 10 1.63 5.80 7.89
CA ARG A 10 1.80 4.70 8.85
C ARG A 10 2.96 4.95 9.81
N LYS A 11 4.12 5.34 9.29
CA LYS A 11 5.29 5.70 10.12
C LYS A 11 4.96 6.85 11.06
N LYS A 12 4.34 7.91 10.54
CA LYS A 12 3.95 9.08 11.34
C LYS A 12 2.92 8.75 12.42
N ALA A 13 1.97 7.86 12.14
CA ALA A 13 1.00 7.40 13.12
C ALA A 13 1.68 6.73 14.32
N LYS A 14 2.68 5.88 14.07
CA LYS A 14 3.43 5.20 15.12
C LYS A 14 4.25 6.19 15.97
N GLU A 15 4.97 7.11 15.32
CA GLU A 15 5.73 8.18 16.00
C GLU A 15 4.82 9.04 16.91
N LEU A 16 3.64 9.44 16.41
CA LEU A 16 2.70 10.23 17.21
C LEU A 16 2.09 9.44 18.36
N HIS A 17 1.85 8.14 18.17
CA HIS A 17 1.35 7.27 19.22
C HIS A 17 2.39 7.06 20.33
N GLU A 18 3.67 6.90 19.98
CA GLU A 18 4.78 6.84 20.93
C GLU A 18 4.93 8.15 21.74
N LYS A 19 4.54 9.29 21.15
CA LYS A 19 4.43 10.60 21.84
C LYS A 19 3.16 10.73 22.69
N GLY A 20 2.35 9.69 22.84
CA GLY A 20 1.15 9.66 23.68
C GLY A 20 -0.11 10.25 23.04
N PHE A 21 -0.13 10.48 21.72
CA PHE A 21 -1.34 11.00 21.06
C PHE A 21 -2.39 9.90 20.92
N SER A 22 -3.66 10.25 21.16
CA SER A 22 -4.77 9.30 20.94
C SER A 22 -4.99 9.02 19.46
N ASN A 23 -5.47 7.81 19.14
CA ASN A 23 -5.77 7.40 17.75
C ASN A 23 -6.72 8.39 17.04
N ARG A 24 -7.66 9.02 17.76
CA ARG A 24 -8.57 10.03 17.20
C ARG A 24 -7.84 11.32 16.83
N LYS A 25 -6.92 11.79 17.69
CA LYS A 25 -6.10 12.97 17.40
C LYS A 25 -5.18 12.72 16.20
N ILE A 26 -4.54 11.55 16.15
CA ILE A 26 -3.68 11.14 15.03
C ILE A 26 -4.48 11.05 13.73
N ALA A 27 -5.68 10.47 13.75
CA ALA A 27 -6.56 10.38 12.59
C ALA A 27 -6.87 11.75 11.97
N GLY A 28 -7.12 12.77 12.80
CA GLY A 28 -7.29 14.15 12.35
C GLY A 28 -6.03 14.71 11.69
N HIS A 29 -4.86 14.54 12.30
CA HIS A 29 -3.59 15.04 11.76
C HIS A 29 -3.20 14.38 10.44
N LEU A 30 -3.51 13.09 10.27
CA LEU A 30 -3.11 12.32 9.11
C LEU A 30 -4.18 12.24 8.03
N LEU A 31 -5.35 12.85 8.22
CA LEU A 31 -6.51 12.72 7.33
C LEU A 31 -6.77 11.24 7.00
N ALA A 32 -6.95 10.44 8.05
CA ALA A 32 -7.15 9.01 8.00
C ALA A 32 -8.25 8.59 8.98
N SER A 33 -8.84 7.40 8.81
CA SER A 33 -9.81 6.90 9.79
C SER A 33 -9.11 6.45 11.07
N LYS A 34 -9.81 6.60 12.21
CA LYS A 34 -9.36 6.09 13.52
C LYS A 34 -8.97 4.62 13.46
N ASP A 35 -9.74 3.80 12.74
CA ASP A 35 -9.50 2.36 12.64
C ASP A 35 -8.24 2.04 11.84
N SER A 36 -7.97 2.82 10.78
CA SER A 36 -6.73 2.69 10.02
C SER A 36 -5.53 3.00 10.91
N VAL A 37 -5.60 4.09 11.67
CA VAL A 37 -4.56 4.49 12.63
C VAL A 37 -4.33 3.39 13.67
N GLY A 38 -5.40 2.86 14.28
CA GLY A 38 -5.29 1.78 15.26
C GLY A 38 -4.56 0.56 14.71
N LYS A 39 -4.86 0.16 13.46
CA LYS A 39 -4.14 -0.91 12.78
C LYS A 39 -2.67 -0.57 12.53
N TRP A 40 -2.36 0.66 12.14
CA TRP A 40 -0.98 1.07 11.81
C TRP A 40 -0.08 1.14 13.03
N VAL A 41 -0.58 1.63 14.16
CA VAL A 41 0.15 1.70 15.43
C VAL A 41 0.54 0.30 15.92
N GLN A 42 -0.35 -0.68 15.73
CA GLN A 42 -0.11 -2.09 16.11
C GLN A 42 0.73 -2.86 15.07
N MET A 43 1.03 -2.28 13.90
CA MET A 43 1.87 -2.96 12.91
C MET A 43 3.34 -2.98 13.33
N ASN A 44 4.00 -4.10 13.01
CA ASN A 44 5.44 -4.22 13.07
C ASN A 44 6.13 -3.39 11.96
N ASP A 45 7.37 -2.95 12.22
CA ASP A 45 8.07 -2.00 11.35
C ASP A 45 8.29 -2.51 9.92
N ARG A 46 8.52 -3.82 9.79
CA ARG A 46 8.62 -4.48 8.48
C ARG A 46 7.33 -4.33 7.66
N ARG A 47 6.14 -4.46 8.27
CA ARG A 47 4.86 -4.30 7.54
C ARG A 47 4.51 -2.84 7.27
N ILE A 48 4.94 -1.91 8.14
CA ILE A 48 4.73 -0.48 7.93
C ILE A 48 5.34 -0.01 6.61
N ALA A 49 6.55 -0.50 6.29
CA ALA A 49 7.30 -0.13 5.10
C ALA A 49 6.77 -0.74 3.78
N ILE A 50 5.87 -1.73 3.84
CA ILE A 50 5.45 -2.48 2.66
C ILE A 50 3.99 -2.18 2.31
N ASP A 51 3.75 -1.80 1.05
CA ASP A 51 2.41 -1.68 0.50
C ASP A 51 2.16 -2.69 -0.63
N ASN A 52 1.64 -3.85 -0.24
CA ASN A 52 1.27 -4.96 -1.12
C ASN A 52 -0.07 -4.77 -1.84
N ARG A 53 -0.73 -3.61 -1.69
CA ARG A 53 -1.99 -3.36 -2.41
C ARG A 53 -1.75 -3.25 -3.91
N GLY A 54 -2.74 -3.68 -4.68
CA GLY A 54 -2.72 -3.65 -6.14
C GLY A 54 -2.06 -4.89 -6.76
N TRP A 55 -2.36 -5.09 -8.04
CA TRP A 55 -1.81 -6.21 -8.81
C TRP A 55 -0.34 -5.96 -9.13
N LYS A 56 0.48 -7.02 -9.09
CA LYS A 56 1.86 -6.95 -9.58
C LYS A 56 1.83 -6.52 -11.05
N LYS A 57 2.41 -5.36 -11.34
CA LYS A 57 2.54 -4.82 -12.69
C LYS A 57 3.27 -5.87 -13.55
N GLY A 58 2.72 -6.18 -14.72
CA GLY A 58 3.32 -7.14 -15.67
C GLY A 58 2.60 -8.50 -15.80
N LYS A 59 1.85 -8.94 -14.77
CA LYS A 59 1.01 -10.14 -14.91
C LYS A 59 -0.32 -9.76 -15.58
N SER A 60 -0.52 -10.26 -16.80
CA SER A 60 -1.83 -10.14 -17.48
C SER A 60 -2.83 -11.03 -16.76
N ARG A 61 -4.05 -10.54 -16.57
CA ARG A 61 -5.15 -11.33 -16.02
C ARG A 61 -5.73 -12.32 -17.03
N LYS A 62 -5.62 -12.00 -18.33
CA LYS A 62 -6.32 -12.68 -19.42
C LYS A 62 -5.41 -13.59 -20.24
N TYR A 63 -4.14 -13.23 -20.37
CA TYR A 63 -3.22 -13.91 -21.29
C TYR A 63 -2.04 -14.48 -20.52
N THR A 64 -1.84 -15.77 -20.68
CA THR A 64 -0.61 -16.43 -20.23
C THR A 64 0.59 -15.89 -21.02
N PRO A 65 1.82 -16.10 -20.54
CA PRO A 65 3.03 -15.71 -21.27
C PRO A 65 3.06 -16.29 -22.69
N GLU A 66 2.62 -17.54 -22.87
CA GLU A 66 2.57 -18.20 -24.18
C GLU A 66 1.55 -17.51 -25.10
N ALA A 67 0.34 -17.23 -24.61
CA ALA A 67 -0.68 -16.51 -25.37
C ALA A 67 -0.19 -15.10 -25.78
N LYS A 68 0.56 -14.41 -24.92
CA LYS A 68 1.19 -13.13 -25.27
C LYS A 68 2.21 -13.26 -26.40
N GLN A 69 3.06 -14.29 -26.36
CA GLN A 69 4.04 -14.52 -27.42
C GLN A 69 3.37 -14.83 -28.76
N GLN A 70 2.30 -15.63 -28.75
CA GLN A 70 1.52 -15.95 -29.94
C GLN A 70 0.85 -14.71 -30.54
N ILE A 71 0.24 -13.86 -29.72
CA ILE A 71 -0.34 -12.58 -30.15
C ILE A 71 0.74 -11.66 -30.74
N MET A 72 1.91 -11.52 -30.09
CA MET A 72 3.01 -10.70 -30.63
C MET A 72 3.54 -11.22 -31.96
N LYS A 73 3.62 -12.54 -32.14
CA LYS A 73 4.06 -13.16 -33.39
C LYS A 73 3.07 -12.87 -34.53
N ASN A 74 1.77 -12.90 -34.25
CA ASN A 74 0.72 -12.64 -35.24
C ASN A 74 0.57 -11.15 -35.59
N ILE A 75 0.95 -10.23 -34.70
CA ILE A 75 0.90 -8.76 -34.93
C ILE A 75 2.14 -8.23 -35.67
N ARG A 76 3.28 -8.93 -35.61
CA ARG A 76 4.54 -8.54 -36.29
C ARG A 76 4.61 -8.97 -37.77
N ILE A 77 3.49 -9.37 -38.36
CA ILE A 77 3.32 -9.65 -39.80
C ILE A 77 3.02 -8.32 -40.49
#